data_AF-A0A150HAQ3-F1
#
_entry.id   AF-A0A150HAQ3-F1
#
_cell.length_a   1.000
_cell.length_b   1.000
_cell.length_c   1.000
_cell.angle_alpha   90.00
_cell.angle_beta   90.00
_cell.angle_gamma   90.00
#
_symmetry.space_group_name_H-M   'P 1'
#
loop_
_entity.id
_entity.type
_entity.pdbx_description
1 polymer ?
#
loop_
_entity_poly.entity_id
_entity_poly.type
_entity_poly.pdbx_seq_one_letter_code
_entity_poly.pdbx_strand_id
1 'polypeptide(L)'
;MPLLGGHPQEIINAQGVEGADIVVALFGSRLGSPTPDAVSGTVEEIERAVNSGKPVHLYFSRAPLPHDVDTAQLEGLRNFKNKIRERGLLGEFDDIRQLENQIWNAIEHDLAKIDPFITEVLHAPTGVRFRVDSKREQHEKEIDKRGKIKYKTKYWLEVTNIGDEAAESVKFEGDSSSGVMRITTNDEPITLEPGNVWRIPVVYAMGTSGQTLTISWIEHDEERSKTFNVQ
;
A
#
# COMPACT_ATOMS: atom_id res chain seq x y z
N MET A 1 26.18 -39.99 -3.05
CA MET A 1 26.82 -39.05 -4.01
C MET A 1 26.00 -37.76 -3.99
N PRO A 2 26.54 -36.60 -3.57
CA PRO A 2 25.81 -35.35 -3.70
C PRO A 2 25.95 -34.81 -5.13
N LEU A 3 24.82 -34.52 -5.78
CA LEU A 3 24.74 -33.87 -7.08
C LEU A 3 24.76 -32.35 -6.88
N LEU A 4 25.88 -31.73 -7.27
CA LEU A 4 25.99 -30.30 -7.53
C LEU A 4 25.38 -30.03 -8.93
N GLY A 5 24.33 -29.22 -9.02
CA GLY A 5 23.89 -28.74 -10.34
C GLY A 5 22.48 -28.15 -10.49
N GLY A 6 21.56 -28.35 -9.55
CA GLY A 6 20.27 -27.66 -9.61
C GLY A 6 20.45 -26.21 -9.17
N HIS A 7 20.25 -25.24 -10.06
CA HIS A 7 20.37 -23.82 -9.72
C HIS A 7 19.45 -23.49 -8.54
N PRO A 8 19.94 -22.83 -7.47
CA PRO A 8 19.12 -22.40 -6.33
C PRO A 8 17.89 -21.54 -6.70
N GLN A 9 17.86 -21.00 -7.94
CA GLN A 9 16.73 -20.24 -8.47
C GLN A 9 15.59 -21.12 -9.00
N GLU A 10 15.84 -22.35 -9.45
CA GLU A 10 14.77 -23.23 -9.96
C GLU A 10 13.85 -23.72 -8.84
N ILE A 11 14.40 -23.96 -7.65
CA ILE A 11 13.66 -24.41 -6.46
C ILE A 11 12.82 -23.26 -5.86
N ILE A 12 13.25 -22.01 -6.03
CA ILE A 12 12.50 -20.82 -5.60
C ILE A 12 11.43 -20.44 -6.64
N ASN A 13 11.76 -20.52 -7.94
CA ASN A 13 10.84 -20.15 -9.03
C ASN A 13 9.67 -21.13 -9.20
N ALA A 14 9.85 -22.42 -8.87
CA ALA A 14 8.75 -23.39 -8.92
C ALA A 14 7.65 -23.12 -7.88
N GLN A 15 7.95 -22.43 -6.77
CA GLN A 15 6.99 -22.28 -5.66
C GLN A 15 6.06 -21.07 -5.80
N GLY A 16 6.43 -20.03 -6.54
CA GLY A 16 5.67 -18.77 -6.60
C GLY A 16 4.37 -18.88 -7.41
N VAL A 17 4.48 -19.26 -8.68
CA VAL A 17 3.33 -19.29 -9.61
C VAL A 17 2.43 -20.51 -9.37
N GLU A 18 3.00 -21.65 -8.94
CA GLU A 18 2.25 -22.90 -8.77
C GLU A 18 1.29 -22.83 -7.56
N GLY A 19 1.69 -22.16 -6.49
CA GLY A 19 0.85 -21.96 -5.29
C GLY A 19 -0.08 -20.74 -5.33
N ALA A 20 0.01 -19.87 -6.34
CA ALA A 20 -0.79 -18.65 -6.41
C ALA A 20 -2.21 -18.91 -6.92
N ASP A 21 -3.21 -18.21 -6.35
CA ASP A 21 -4.59 -18.20 -6.86
C ASP A 21 -4.79 -17.17 -7.98
N ILE A 22 -4.13 -16.01 -7.87
CA ILE A 22 -4.17 -14.90 -8.83
C ILE A 22 -2.73 -14.45 -9.10
N VAL A 23 -2.40 -14.18 -10.37
CA VAL A 23 -1.08 -13.67 -10.77
C VAL A 23 -1.21 -12.24 -11.25
N VAL A 24 -0.43 -11.34 -10.66
CA VAL A 24 -0.32 -9.94 -11.08
C VAL A 24 1.11 -9.66 -11.51
N ALA A 25 1.30 -9.21 -12.76
CA ALA A 25 2.59 -8.84 -13.30
C ALA A 25 2.66 -7.34 -13.59
N LEU A 26 3.70 -6.69 -13.09
CA LEU A 26 3.94 -5.26 -13.24
C LEU A 26 5.14 -5.02 -14.15
N PHE A 27 4.95 -4.23 -15.19
CA PHE A 27 5.99 -3.91 -16.16
C PHE A 27 6.33 -2.43 -16.16
N GLY A 28 7.60 -2.12 -15.88
CA GLY A 28 8.17 -0.79 -16.09
C GLY A 28 8.71 -0.66 -17.52
N SER A 29 10.04 -0.67 -17.64
CA SER A 29 10.76 -0.52 -18.91
C SER A 29 11.38 -1.81 -19.45
N ARG A 30 11.22 -2.92 -18.72
CA ARG A 30 11.87 -4.21 -19.01
C ARG A 30 10.84 -5.34 -18.94
N LEU A 31 11.02 -6.34 -19.79
CA LEU A 31 10.20 -7.55 -19.79
C LEU A 31 10.71 -8.59 -18.77
N GLY A 32 12.02 -8.57 -18.52
CA GLY A 32 12.72 -9.46 -17.61
C GLY A 32 14.02 -9.98 -18.25
N SER A 33 14.80 -10.74 -17.48
CA SER A 33 16.00 -11.37 -18.02
C SER A 33 15.64 -12.47 -19.03
N PRO A 34 16.42 -12.61 -20.13
CA PRO A 34 16.26 -13.74 -21.05
C PRO A 34 16.50 -15.07 -20.32
N THR A 35 15.72 -16.09 -20.65
CA THR A 35 16.00 -17.48 -20.26
C THR A 35 16.48 -18.26 -21.49
N PRO A 36 17.14 -19.43 -21.32
CA PRO A 36 17.62 -20.23 -22.44
C PRO A 36 16.54 -20.61 -23.46
N ASP A 37 15.30 -20.79 -22.99
CA ASP A 37 14.20 -21.36 -23.76
C ASP A 37 13.07 -20.37 -24.11
N ALA A 38 13.10 -19.14 -23.58
CA ALA A 38 12.04 -18.14 -23.80
C ALA A 38 12.56 -16.70 -23.91
N VAL A 39 11.72 -15.82 -24.48
CA VAL A 39 11.99 -14.37 -24.63
C VAL A 39 12.29 -13.71 -23.27
N SER A 40 11.67 -14.20 -22.19
CA SER A 40 12.01 -13.86 -20.81
C SER A 40 11.39 -14.88 -19.85
N GLY A 41 12.05 -15.13 -18.71
CA GLY A 41 11.50 -15.98 -17.64
C GLY A 41 10.14 -15.49 -17.13
N THR A 42 9.92 -14.17 -17.06
CA THR A 42 8.62 -13.59 -16.68
C THR A 42 7.50 -14.00 -17.62
N VAL A 43 7.78 -14.08 -18.93
CA VAL A 43 6.79 -14.47 -19.94
C VAL A 43 6.42 -15.93 -19.76
N GLU A 44 7.41 -16.79 -19.49
CA GLU A 44 7.18 -18.22 -19.24
C GLU A 44 6.29 -18.44 -18.01
N GLU A 45 6.54 -17.71 -16.92
CA GLU A 45 5.73 -17.74 -15.71
C GLU A 45 4.27 -17.32 -15.98
N ILE A 46 4.08 -16.24 -16.77
CA ILE A 46 2.75 -15.77 -17.19
C ILE A 46 2.03 -16.82 -18.04
N GLU A 47 2.69 -17.37 -19.05
CA GLU A 47 2.09 -18.39 -19.92
C GLU A 47 1.72 -19.66 -19.14
N ARG A 48 2.56 -20.06 -18.19
CA ARG A 48 2.26 -21.20 -17.31
C ARG A 48 1.02 -20.94 -16.44
N ALA A 49 0.89 -19.74 -15.87
CA ALA A 49 -0.28 -19.35 -15.08
C ALA A 49 -1.56 -19.36 -15.92
N VAL A 50 -1.52 -18.77 -17.12
CA VAL A 50 -2.64 -18.77 -18.07
C VAL A 50 -3.04 -20.19 -18.46
N ASN A 51 -2.07 -21.05 -18.79
CA ASN A 51 -2.32 -22.45 -19.17
C ASN A 51 -2.89 -23.28 -18.01
N SER A 52 -2.61 -22.89 -16.77
CA SER A 52 -3.17 -23.50 -15.56
C SER A 52 -4.58 -22.99 -15.22
N GLY A 53 -5.14 -22.09 -16.05
CA GLY A 53 -6.46 -21.51 -15.85
C GLY A 53 -6.53 -20.45 -14.74
N LYS A 54 -5.39 -19.99 -14.24
CA LYS A 54 -5.33 -18.98 -13.18
C LYS A 54 -5.63 -17.59 -13.75
N PRO A 55 -6.37 -16.73 -13.04
CA PRO A 55 -6.48 -15.32 -13.42
C PRO A 55 -5.10 -14.65 -13.47
N VAL A 56 -4.83 -13.97 -14.57
CA VAL A 56 -3.57 -13.24 -14.79
C VAL A 56 -3.87 -11.81 -15.21
N HIS A 57 -3.34 -10.84 -14.46
CA HIS A 57 -3.47 -9.41 -14.74
C HIS A 57 -2.11 -8.79 -15.03
N LEU A 58 -2.00 -8.12 -16.18
CA LEU A 58 -0.78 -7.47 -16.61
C LEU A 58 -0.94 -5.95 -16.59
N TYR A 59 -0.04 -5.26 -15.89
CA TYR A 59 -0.05 -3.80 -15.79
C TYR A 59 1.23 -3.19 -16.35
N PHE A 60 1.09 -2.22 -17.24
CA PHE A 60 2.20 -1.54 -17.89
C PHE A 60 2.30 -0.09 -17.43
N SER A 61 3.44 0.28 -16.88
CA SER A 61 3.73 1.66 -16.48
C SER A 61 3.79 2.57 -17.70
N ARG A 62 3.19 3.75 -17.54
CA ARG A 62 3.30 4.90 -18.47
C ARG A 62 4.15 6.03 -17.89
N ALA A 63 4.76 5.81 -16.73
CA ALA A 63 5.63 6.79 -16.10
C ALA A 63 6.80 7.16 -17.05
N PRO A 64 7.32 8.39 -16.97
CA PRO A 64 8.47 8.80 -17.75
C PRO A 64 9.64 7.83 -17.61
N LEU A 65 10.21 7.43 -18.75
CA LEU A 65 11.36 6.53 -18.78
C LEU A 65 12.66 7.30 -18.51
N PRO A 66 13.63 6.69 -17.82
CA PRO A 66 14.94 7.30 -17.63
C PRO A 66 15.69 7.38 -18.98
N HIS A 67 16.65 8.31 -19.08
CA HIS A 67 17.37 8.56 -20.33
C HIS A 67 18.24 7.39 -20.79
N ASP A 68 18.74 6.59 -19.85
CA ASP A 68 19.60 5.43 -20.05
C ASP A 68 18.79 4.12 -20.17
N VAL A 69 17.52 4.19 -20.58
CA VAL A 69 16.68 3.02 -20.77
C VAL A 69 17.28 2.06 -21.80
N ASP A 70 17.27 0.76 -21.47
CA ASP A 70 17.63 -0.30 -22.40
C ASP A 70 16.54 -0.41 -23.47
N THR A 71 16.84 0.07 -24.68
CA THR A 71 15.88 0.14 -25.78
C THR A 71 15.51 -1.25 -26.32
N ALA A 72 16.41 -2.22 -26.26
CA ALA A 72 16.13 -3.59 -26.72
C ALA A 72 15.14 -4.28 -25.77
N GLN A 73 15.34 -4.12 -24.46
CA GLN A 73 14.39 -4.59 -23.45
C GLN A 73 13.03 -3.89 -23.56
N LEU A 74 13.03 -2.57 -23.80
CA LEU A 74 11.81 -1.79 -23.98
C LEU A 74 11.04 -2.22 -25.24
N GLU A 75 11.74 -2.49 -26.34
CA GLU A 75 11.13 -2.99 -27.57
C GLU A 75 10.56 -4.40 -27.39
N GLY A 76 11.28 -5.28 -26.70
CA GLY A 76 10.77 -6.60 -26.29
C GLY A 76 9.48 -6.49 -25.48
N LEU A 77 9.43 -5.57 -24.51
CA LEU A 77 8.24 -5.30 -23.71
C LEU A 77 7.07 -4.78 -24.56
N ARG A 78 7.32 -3.86 -25.49
CA ARG A 78 6.28 -3.33 -26.41
C ARG A 78 5.71 -4.42 -27.31
N ASN A 79 6.58 -5.29 -27.83
CA ASN A 79 6.15 -6.43 -28.65
C ASN A 79 5.33 -7.43 -27.84
N PHE A 80 5.73 -7.74 -26.60
CA PHE A 80 4.95 -8.58 -25.70
C PHE A 80 3.58 -7.97 -25.40
N LYS A 81 3.54 -6.68 -25.02
CA LYS A 81 2.30 -5.94 -24.77
C LYS A 81 1.34 -6.01 -25.96
N ASN A 82 1.84 -5.81 -27.18
CA ASN A 82 1.02 -5.90 -28.38
C ASN A 82 0.45 -7.30 -28.60
N LYS A 83 1.24 -8.36 -28.36
CA LYS A 83 0.77 -9.76 -28.44
C LYS A 83 -0.34 -10.07 -27.43
N ILE A 84 -0.24 -9.54 -26.21
CA ILE A 84 -1.24 -9.80 -25.16
C ILE A 84 -2.50 -8.94 -25.32
N ARG A 85 -2.40 -7.76 -25.93
CA ARG A 85 -3.55 -6.89 -26.22
C ARG A 85 -4.68 -7.62 -26.97
N GLU A 86 -4.35 -8.61 -27.78
CA GLU A 86 -5.32 -9.43 -28.52
C GLU A 86 -5.98 -10.53 -27.67
N ARG A 87 -5.43 -10.85 -26.48
CA ARG A 87 -5.76 -12.05 -25.70
C ARG A 87 -6.45 -11.79 -24.35
N GLY A 88 -6.54 -10.56 -23.84
CA GLY A 88 -7.22 -10.31 -22.56
C GLY A 88 -6.99 -8.96 -21.87
N LEU A 89 -7.34 -8.91 -20.59
CA LEU A 89 -7.28 -7.74 -19.70
C LEU A 89 -5.82 -7.34 -19.42
N LEU A 90 -5.42 -6.21 -20.00
CA LEU A 90 -4.20 -5.48 -19.63
C LEU A 90 -4.59 -4.10 -19.11
N GLY A 91 -3.89 -3.65 -18.08
CA GLY A 91 -4.01 -2.30 -17.53
C GLY A 91 -2.79 -1.45 -17.86
N GLU A 92 -2.99 -0.14 -17.87
CA GLU A 92 -1.92 0.85 -17.91
C GLU A 92 -2.05 1.77 -16.71
N PHE A 93 -0.94 2.21 -16.13
CA PHE A 93 -0.96 3.12 -14.99
C PHE A 93 0.11 4.21 -15.12
N ASP A 94 -0.27 5.43 -14.78
CA ASP A 94 0.62 6.60 -14.73
C ASP A 94 1.21 6.80 -13.32
N ASP A 95 0.49 6.40 -12.26
CA ASP A 95 0.90 6.53 -10.86
C ASP A 95 0.46 5.35 -9.95
N ILE A 96 0.94 5.37 -8.70
CA ILE A 96 0.69 4.33 -7.70
C ILE A 96 -0.79 4.23 -7.33
N ARG A 97 -1.52 5.35 -7.22
CA ARG A 97 -2.94 5.33 -6.84
C ARG A 97 -3.78 4.67 -7.92
N GLN A 98 -3.48 4.97 -9.18
CA GLN A 98 -4.13 4.33 -10.32
C GLN A 98 -3.82 2.84 -10.39
N LEU A 99 -2.60 2.43 -10.03
CA LEU A 99 -2.22 1.03 -9.94
C LEU A 99 -2.97 0.31 -8.81
N GLU A 100 -3.01 0.88 -7.61
CA GLU A 100 -3.71 0.33 -6.45
C GLU A 100 -5.19 0.09 -6.77
N ASN A 101 -5.87 1.09 -7.34
CA ASN A 101 -7.29 0.97 -7.70
C ASN A 101 -7.53 -0.14 -8.74
N GLN A 102 -6.66 -0.25 -9.75
CA GLN A 102 -6.80 -1.28 -10.78
C GLN A 102 -6.57 -2.69 -10.22
N ILE A 103 -5.52 -2.87 -9.41
CA ILE A 103 -5.23 -4.14 -8.76
C ILE A 103 -6.40 -4.54 -7.85
N TRP A 104 -6.93 -3.62 -7.04
CA TRP A 104 -8.07 -3.92 -6.17
C TRP A 104 -9.30 -4.38 -6.94
N ASN A 105 -9.69 -3.65 -7.98
CA ASN A 105 -10.82 -4.03 -8.82
C ASN A 105 -10.63 -5.41 -9.46
N ALA A 106 -9.41 -5.73 -9.90
CA ALA A 106 -9.09 -7.02 -10.51
C ALA A 106 -9.19 -8.17 -9.51
N ILE A 107 -8.64 -7.98 -8.30
CA ILE A 107 -8.71 -8.96 -7.21
C ILE A 107 -10.15 -9.18 -6.78
N GLU A 108 -10.94 -8.13 -6.57
CA GLU A 108 -12.36 -8.25 -6.18
C GLU A 108 -13.16 -9.06 -7.20
N HIS A 109 -12.97 -8.76 -8.50
CA HIS A 109 -13.61 -9.49 -9.58
C HIS A 109 -13.23 -10.98 -9.61
N ASP A 110 -11.96 -11.30 -9.36
CA ASP A 110 -11.49 -12.68 -9.36
C ASP A 110 -11.93 -13.45 -8.13
N LEU A 111 -11.90 -12.83 -6.95
CA LEU A 111 -12.38 -13.44 -5.71
C LEU A 111 -13.86 -13.80 -5.82
N ALA A 112 -14.68 -12.94 -6.42
CA ALA A 112 -16.09 -13.24 -6.70
C ALA A 112 -16.29 -14.47 -7.62
N LYS A 113 -15.31 -14.80 -8.46
CA LYS A 113 -15.33 -15.99 -9.33
C LYS A 113 -14.76 -17.24 -8.67
N ILE A 114 -13.76 -17.07 -7.79
CA ILE A 114 -13.10 -18.17 -7.08
C ILE A 114 -14.02 -18.72 -5.99
N ASP A 115 -14.66 -17.83 -5.23
CA ASP A 115 -15.62 -18.22 -4.20
C ASP A 115 -16.68 -17.11 -4.01
N PRO A 116 -17.94 -17.34 -4.42
CA PRO A 116 -19.02 -16.38 -4.23
C PRO A 116 -19.29 -16.02 -2.76
N PHE A 117 -18.90 -16.86 -1.79
CA PHE A 117 -19.02 -16.55 -0.36
C PHE A 117 -17.92 -15.62 0.14
N ILE A 118 -16.75 -15.54 -0.53
CA ILE A 118 -15.71 -14.58 -0.17
C ILE A 118 -16.19 -13.15 -0.41
N THR A 119 -17.03 -12.92 -1.42
CA THR A 119 -17.67 -11.62 -1.65
C THR A 119 -18.54 -11.20 -0.46
N GLU A 120 -19.29 -12.12 0.16
CA GLU A 120 -20.04 -11.82 1.39
C GLU A 120 -19.14 -11.53 2.60
N VAL A 121 -17.95 -12.14 2.69
CA VAL A 121 -16.97 -11.87 3.76
C VAL A 121 -16.19 -10.57 3.53
N LEU A 122 -15.91 -10.20 2.28
CA LEU A 122 -15.27 -8.93 1.91
C LEU A 122 -16.23 -7.75 2.03
N HIS A 123 -17.52 -7.96 1.78
CA HIS A 123 -18.59 -6.99 2.02
C HIS A 123 -19.24 -7.16 3.40
N ALA A 124 -18.71 -8.05 4.26
CA ALA A 124 -19.12 -8.06 5.65
C ALA A 124 -18.66 -6.72 6.24
N PRO A 125 -19.56 -5.93 6.84
CA PRO A 125 -19.20 -4.63 7.38
C PRO A 125 -18.04 -4.83 8.35
N THR A 126 -16.90 -4.24 7.99
CA THR A 126 -15.71 -4.19 8.84
C THR A 126 -15.90 -3.21 9.99
N GLY A 127 -16.95 -2.39 9.92
CA GLY A 127 -17.32 -1.41 10.92
C GLY A 127 -16.34 -0.25 10.93
N VAL A 128 -16.20 0.39 12.07
CA VAL A 128 -15.24 1.48 12.25
C VAL A 128 -13.84 0.91 12.52
N ARG A 129 -12.86 1.31 11.71
CA ARG A 129 -11.46 0.93 11.91
C ARG A 129 -10.53 2.10 11.67
N PHE A 130 -9.68 2.43 12.65
CA PHE A 130 -8.71 3.50 12.49
C PHE A 130 -7.30 2.99 12.13
N ARG A 131 -6.62 3.76 11.27
CA ARG A 131 -5.16 3.77 11.12
C ARG A 131 -4.63 5.12 11.63
N VAL A 132 -3.49 5.09 12.30
CA VAL A 132 -2.83 6.29 12.84
C VAL A 132 -1.40 6.35 12.31
N ASP A 133 -1.06 7.43 11.63
CA ASP A 133 0.25 7.67 11.04
C ASP A 133 0.94 8.87 11.72
N SER A 134 2.13 8.67 12.28
CA SER A 134 2.95 9.74 12.86
C SER A 134 3.68 10.52 11.76
N LYS A 135 3.50 11.85 11.74
CA LYS A 135 4.13 12.74 10.77
C LYS A 135 4.95 13.84 11.46
N ARG A 136 6.01 14.29 10.78
CA ARG A 136 6.83 15.42 11.20
C ARG A 136 7.27 16.24 10.01
N GLU A 137 7.43 17.54 10.22
CA GLU A 137 7.93 18.47 9.22
C GLU A 137 8.89 19.47 9.87
N GLN A 138 10.04 19.68 9.23
CA GLN A 138 11.06 20.61 9.70
C GLN A 138 11.10 21.82 8.76
N HIS A 139 10.86 23.00 9.31
CA HIS A 139 10.95 24.26 8.57
C HIS A 139 12.08 25.14 9.11
N GLU A 140 12.76 25.83 8.21
CA GLU A 140 13.71 26.89 8.53
C GLU A 140 12.92 28.13 8.97
N LYS A 141 13.08 28.53 10.23
CA LYS A 141 12.22 29.56 10.81
C LYS A 141 12.85 30.95 10.77
N GLU A 142 14.13 31.05 11.06
CA GLU A 142 14.83 32.33 11.20
C GLU A 142 16.35 32.13 11.23
N ILE A 143 17.08 33.09 10.69
CA ILE A 143 18.52 33.25 10.93
C ILE A 143 18.63 34.13 12.18
N ASP A 144 19.25 33.64 13.25
CA ASP A 144 19.47 34.47 14.43
C ASP A 144 20.39 35.67 14.11
N LYS A 145 20.47 36.66 15.01
CA LYS A 145 21.35 37.84 14.84
C LYS A 145 22.85 37.50 14.70
N ARG A 146 23.23 36.21 14.81
CA ARG A 146 24.59 35.66 14.68
C ARG A 146 24.75 34.73 13.47
N GLY A 147 23.77 34.68 12.56
CA GLY A 147 23.85 33.88 11.34
C GLY A 147 23.45 32.40 11.49
N LYS A 148 22.98 31.96 12.66
CA LYS A 148 22.63 30.55 12.90
C LYS A 148 21.18 30.29 12.49
N ILE A 149 20.98 29.33 11.58
CA ILE A 149 19.66 28.88 11.15
C ILE A 149 18.96 28.19 12.32
N LYS A 150 17.76 28.66 12.69
CA LYS A 150 16.90 28.07 13.69
C LYS A 150 15.81 27.23 13.00
N TYR A 151 15.88 25.93 13.19
CA TYR A 151 14.86 25.01 12.70
C TYR A 151 13.70 24.90 13.69
N LYS A 152 12.47 24.77 13.19
CA LYS A 152 11.30 24.38 13.98
C LYS A 152 10.71 23.11 13.40
N THR A 153 10.62 22.07 14.22
CA THR A 153 9.93 20.83 13.89
C THR A 153 8.48 20.92 14.34
N LYS A 154 7.55 20.54 13.46
CA LYS A 154 6.14 20.31 13.77
C LYS A 154 5.87 18.80 13.74
N TYR A 155 5.01 18.33 14.64
CA TYR A 155 4.55 16.95 14.69
C TYR A 155 3.03 16.92 14.59
N TRP A 156 2.49 15.92 13.90
CA TRP A 156 1.05 15.66 13.91
C TRP A 156 0.78 14.17 13.69
N LEU A 157 -0.40 13.73 14.12
CA LEU A 157 -0.94 12.39 13.82
C LEU A 157 -1.99 12.53 12.72
N GLU A 158 -1.94 11.64 11.74
CA GLU A 158 -3.00 11.48 10.74
C GLU A 158 -3.82 10.25 11.12
N VAL A 159 -5.07 10.49 11.54
CA VAL A 159 -6.04 9.44 11.85
C VAL A 159 -6.93 9.24 10.63
N THR A 160 -6.92 8.03 10.07
CA THR A 160 -7.77 7.67 8.92
C THR A 160 -8.80 6.64 9.36
N ASN A 161 -10.08 6.86 9.06
CA ASN A 161 -11.06 5.78 9.11
C ASN A 161 -10.86 4.90 7.86
N ILE A 162 -10.33 3.70 8.04
CA ILE A 162 -10.08 2.68 7.01
C ILE A 162 -11.15 1.58 7.03
N GLY A 163 -12.20 1.75 7.84
CA GLY A 163 -13.39 0.88 7.82
C GLY A 163 -14.39 1.33 6.76
N ASP A 164 -15.59 0.74 6.82
CA ASP A 164 -16.69 0.98 5.87
C ASP A 164 -17.90 1.70 6.50
N GLU A 165 -17.85 1.97 7.80
CA GLU A 165 -18.87 2.75 8.51
C GLU A 165 -18.33 4.07 9.06
N ALA A 166 -19.22 5.07 9.18
CA ALA A 166 -18.89 6.35 9.78
C ALA A 166 -18.66 6.19 11.29
N ALA A 167 -17.56 6.76 11.79
CA ALA A 167 -17.31 6.81 13.21
C ALA A 167 -17.95 8.06 13.80
N GLU A 168 -18.91 7.91 14.69
CA GLU A 168 -19.62 9.04 15.31
C GLU A 168 -18.97 9.45 16.64
N SER A 169 -19.13 10.73 17.00
CA SER A 169 -18.68 11.29 18.28
C SER A 169 -17.22 10.97 18.62
N VAL A 170 -16.34 10.98 17.61
CA VAL A 170 -14.93 10.61 17.76
C VAL A 170 -14.20 11.60 18.66
N LYS A 171 -13.44 11.06 19.62
CA LYS A 171 -12.59 11.79 20.56
C LYS A 171 -11.20 11.20 20.57
N PHE A 172 -10.23 12.04 20.94
CA PHE A 172 -8.82 11.68 20.95
C PHE A 172 -8.19 12.02 22.29
N GLU A 173 -7.38 11.11 22.81
CA GLU A 173 -6.61 11.31 24.03
C GLU A 173 -5.18 10.83 23.80
N GLY A 174 -4.20 11.69 24.08
CA GLY A 174 -2.78 11.39 23.90
C GLY A 174 -2.11 11.18 25.24
N ASP A 175 -1.32 10.10 25.36
CA ASP A 175 -0.58 9.76 26.58
C ASP A 175 0.87 9.34 26.25
N SER A 176 1.74 9.32 27.25
CA SER A 176 3.14 8.92 27.14
C SER A 176 3.63 8.24 28.40
N SER A 177 4.37 7.14 28.28
CA SER A 177 4.93 6.44 29.45
C SER A 177 6.03 7.22 30.17
N SER A 178 6.73 8.10 29.46
CA SER A 178 7.71 9.03 30.02
C SER A 178 7.69 10.34 29.23
N GLY A 179 7.94 11.46 29.91
CA GLY A 179 7.85 12.80 29.33
C GLY A 179 6.41 13.29 29.21
N VAL A 180 6.18 14.25 28.31
CA VAL A 180 4.85 14.86 28.14
C VAL A 180 4.53 14.92 26.65
N MET A 181 3.44 14.26 26.26
CA MET A 181 2.76 14.45 24.99
C MET A 181 1.54 15.35 25.20
N ARG A 182 1.36 16.35 24.33
CA ARG A 182 0.14 17.16 24.27
C ARG A 182 -0.40 17.17 22.85
N ILE A 183 -1.66 16.82 22.71
CA ILE A 183 -2.42 16.95 21.47
C ILE A 183 -3.26 18.21 21.50
N THR A 184 -3.53 18.78 20.33
CA THR A 184 -4.51 19.86 20.18
C THR A 184 -5.66 19.36 19.34
N THR A 185 -6.83 19.24 19.94
CA THR A 185 -8.09 18.93 19.28
C THR A 185 -9.13 19.98 19.65
N ASN A 186 -10.19 20.09 18.87
CA ASN A 186 -11.37 20.84 19.30
C ASN A 186 -12.14 19.99 20.33
N ASP A 187 -12.84 20.65 21.26
CA ASP A 187 -13.63 19.96 22.30
C ASP A 187 -14.93 19.34 21.75
N GLU A 188 -15.33 19.72 20.53
CA GLU A 188 -16.52 19.17 19.87
C GLU A 188 -16.21 17.78 19.28
N PRO A 189 -17.04 16.76 19.59
CA PRO A 189 -16.94 15.46 18.94
C PRO A 189 -17.09 15.60 17.43
N ILE A 190 -16.30 14.84 16.67
CA ILE A 190 -16.36 14.84 15.21
C ILE A 190 -16.94 13.53 14.68
N THR A 191 -17.52 13.56 13.49
CA THR A 191 -17.80 12.34 12.72
C THR A 191 -16.69 12.13 11.71
N LEU A 192 -16.10 10.93 11.65
CA LEU A 192 -15.08 10.58 10.68
C LEU A 192 -15.62 9.53 9.69
N GLU A 193 -15.98 10.01 8.50
CA GLU A 193 -16.42 9.16 7.38
C GLU A 193 -15.32 8.20 6.91
N PRO A 194 -15.68 7.03 6.33
CA PRO A 194 -14.73 6.15 5.65
C PRO A 194 -13.83 6.89 4.65
N GLY A 195 -12.53 6.62 4.73
CA GLY A 195 -11.50 7.24 3.88
C GLY A 195 -11.07 8.64 4.30
N ASN A 196 -11.81 9.33 5.18
CA ASN A 196 -11.43 10.66 5.63
C ASN A 196 -10.25 10.63 6.59
N VAL A 197 -9.41 11.66 6.50
CA VAL A 197 -8.22 11.84 7.33
C VAL A 197 -8.42 13.04 8.25
N TRP A 198 -8.27 12.81 9.57
CA TRP A 198 -8.22 13.85 10.58
C TRP A 198 -6.78 14.09 11.04
N ARG A 199 -6.39 15.36 11.18
CA ARG A 199 -5.03 15.76 11.57
C ARG A 199 -5.02 16.33 12.98
N ILE A 200 -4.20 15.72 13.84
CA ILE A 200 -4.06 16.12 15.24
C ILE A 200 -2.65 16.68 15.45
N PRO A 201 -2.48 18.00 15.62
CA PRO A 201 -1.20 18.58 16.02
C PRO A 201 -0.72 18.02 17.36
N VAL A 202 0.57 17.71 17.43
CA VAL A 202 1.18 17.16 18.65
C VAL A 202 2.41 17.96 19.06
N VAL A 203 2.58 18.13 20.36
CA VAL A 203 3.75 18.74 21.00
C VAL A 203 4.33 17.75 22.00
N TYR A 204 5.65 17.54 21.92
CA TYR A 204 6.39 16.68 22.82
C TYR A 204 7.33 17.50 23.70
N ALA A 205 7.41 17.14 24.98
CA ALA A 205 8.50 17.56 25.85
C ALA A 205 9.79 16.77 25.54
N MET A 206 10.92 17.30 26.00
CA MET A 206 12.21 16.65 25.83
C MET A 206 12.22 15.30 26.57
N GLY A 207 12.70 14.24 25.91
CA GLY A 207 12.79 12.90 26.51
C GLY A 207 11.47 12.13 26.54
N THR A 208 10.47 12.53 25.77
CA THR A 208 9.19 11.80 25.70
C THR A 208 9.37 10.45 25.01
N SER A 209 8.80 9.39 25.58
CA SER A 209 8.81 8.03 25.02
C SER A 209 7.51 7.28 25.36
N GLY A 210 7.24 6.19 24.63
CA GLY A 210 6.04 5.36 24.82
C GLY A 210 4.75 6.13 24.54
N GLN A 211 4.74 6.92 23.46
CA GLN A 211 3.60 7.71 23.05
C GLN A 211 2.46 6.80 22.59
N THR A 212 1.25 7.10 23.07
CA THR A 212 0.03 6.42 22.64
C THR A 212 -1.06 7.43 22.30
N LEU A 213 -1.93 7.03 21.38
CA LEU A 213 -3.17 7.74 21.06
C LEU A 213 -4.33 6.78 21.32
N THR A 214 -5.23 7.14 22.23
CA THR A 214 -6.51 6.48 22.41
C THR A 214 -7.57 7.22 21.61
N ILE A 215 -8.32 6.49 20.80
CA ILE A 215 -9.44 6.97 20.02
C ILE A 215 -10.70 6.34 20.60
N SER A 216 -11.70 7.15 20.93
CA SER A 216 -13.02 6.69 21.37
C SER A 216 -14.08 7.17 20.40
N TRP A 217 -15.09 6.35 20.11
CA TRP A 217 -16.16 6.63 19.16
C TRP A 217 -17.44 5.89 19.53
N ILE A 218 -18.55 6.26 18.88
CA ILE A 218 -19.82 5.53 18.93
C ILE A 218 -19.98 4.77 17.61
N GLU A 219 -20.34 3.49 17.72
CA GLU A 219 -20.62 2.58 16.62
C GLU A 219 -21.84 1.74 17.00
N HIS A 220 -22.90 1.78 16.19
CA HIS A 220 -24.19 1.13 16.49
C HIS A 220 -24.74 1.44 17.90
N ASP A 221 -24.69 2.70 18.32
CA ASP A 221 -25.08 3.17 19.67
C ASP A 221 -24.24 2.62 20.83
N GLU A 222 -23.14 1.91 20.55
CA GLU A 222 -22.20 1.41 21.55
C GLU A 222 -20.92 2.25 21.58
N GLU A 223 -20.45 2.58 22.78
CA GLU A 223 -19.16 3.25 22.97
C GLU A 223 -18.01 2.27 22.76
N ARG A 224 -17.09 2.62 21.86
CA ARG A 224 -15.92 1.85 21.48
C ARG A 224 -14.67 2.68 21.72
N SER A 225 -13.55 2.00 22.00
CA SER A 225 -12.26 2.65 22.13
C SER A 225 -11.12 1.75 21.68
N LYS A 226 -10.03 2.37 21.20
CA LYS A 226 -8.82 1.67 20.80
C LYS A 226 -7.58 2.53 20.97
N THR A 227 -6.52 1.93 21.50
CA THR A 227 -5.23 2.59 21.73
C THR A 227 -4.20 2.17 20.68
N PHE A 228 -3.44 3.15 20.19
CA PHE A 228 -2.41 3.01 19.17
C PHE A 228 -1.07 3.48 19.73
N ASN A 229 0.01 2.75 19.47
CA ASN A 229 1.35 3.24 19.71
C ASN A 229 1.76 4.19 18.57
N VAL A 230 2.24 5.39 18.90
CA VAL A 230 2.46 6.49 17.92
C VAL A 230 3.87 7.10 17.98
N GLN A 231 4.87 6.24 18.19
CA GLN A 231 6.29 6.63 18.27
C GLN A 231 6.82 7.29 16.98
#